data_AF-A0A377A118-F1
#
_entry.id   AF-A0A377A118-F1
#
_cell.length_a   1.000
_cell.length_b   1.000
_cell.length_c   1.000
_cell.angle_alpha   90.00
_cell.angle_beta   90.00
_cell.angle_gamma   90.00
#
_symmetry.space_group_name_H-M   'P 1'
#
loop_
_entity.id
_entity.type
_entity.pdbx_description
1 polymer ?
#
loop_
_entity_poly.entity_id
_entity_poly.type
_entity_poly.pdbx_seq_one_letter_code
_entity_poly.pdbx_strand_id
1 'polypeptide(L)'
;MSTAIALLLVCLALLLPAANSEIHLRVLSIFWGIAMMIIGLGMQVKVLALAPDATDVAMALFSGIFNIGIGAGALVGNQVSLHWSMSMIGYVGAVPAFAALIWSIIIFRRWPVTLEEQTQ
;
A
#
# COMPACT_ATOMS: atom_id res chain seq x y z
N MET A 1 -1.93 -10.24 1.65
CA MET A 1 -1.27 -8.95 1.97
C MET A 1 -0.01 -8.72 1.17
N SER A 2 1.06 -9.48 1.40
CA SER A 2 2.32 -9.28 0.68
C SER A 2 2.17 -9.39 -0.84
N THR A 3 1.29 -10.28 -1.34
CA THR A 3 0.94 -10.36 -2.77
C THR A 3 0.33 -9.08 -3.32
N ALA A 4 -0.54 -8.40 -2.55
CA ALA A 4 -1.15 -7.15 -2.98
C ALA A 4 -0.13 -6.00 -3.01
N ILE A 5 0.80 -5.96 -2.05
CA ILE A 5 1.90 -4.99 -2.05
C ILE A 5 2.86 -5.26 -3.22
N ALA A 6 3.14 -6.53 -3.53
CA ALA A 6 3.93 -6.91 -4.71
C ALA A 6 3.24 -6.50 -6.01
N LEU A 7 1.92 -6.70 -6.13
CA LEU A 7 1.13 -6.25 -7.27
C LEU A 7 1.20 -4.72 -7.42
N LEU A 8 1.02 -3.97 -6.33
CA LEU A 8 1.16 -2.52 -6.31
C LEU A 8 2.54 -2.06 -6.80
N LEU A 9 3.61 -2.70 -6.32
CA LEU A 9 4.97 -2.41 -6.75
C LEU A 9 5.17 -2.64 -8.25
N VAL A 10 4.66 -3.76 -8.77
CA VAL A 10 4.69 -4.06 -10.21
C VAL A 10 3.89 -3.01 -10.99
N CYS A 11 2.71 -2.60 -10.49
CA CYS A 11 1.92 -1.54 -11.12
C CYS A 11 2.71 -0.23 -11.21
N LEU A 12 3.41 0.17 -10.15
CA LEU A 12 4.21 1.40 -10.11
C LEU A 12 5.44 1.33 -11.03
N ALA A 13 6.13 0.18 -11.08
CA ALA A 13 7.28 -0.03 -11.96
C ALA A 13 6.88 -0.05 -13.45
N LEU A 14 5.70 -0.57 -13.76
CA LEU A 14 5.15 -0.62 -15.12
C LEU A 14 4.42 0.66 -15.53
N LEU A 15 4.28 1.65 -14.66
CA LEU A 15 3.55 2.88 -14.95
C LEU A 15 4.14 3.65 -16.15
N LEU A 16 5.46 3.81 -16.18
CA LEU A 16 6.15 4.50 -17.29
C LEU A 16 6.02 3.75 -18.63
N PRO A 17 6.32 2.44 -18.74
CA PRO A 17 6.17 1.73 -20.02
C PRO A 17 4.70 1.60 -20.45
N ALA A 18 3.76 1.49 -19.50
CA ALA A 18 2.33 1.46 -19.78
C ALA A 18 1.79 2.80 -20.28
N ALA A 19 2.43 3.93 -19.94
CA ALA A 19 2.00 5.26 -20.35
C ALA A 19 1.95 5.46 -21.88
N ASN A 20 2.62 4.59 -22.65
CA ASN A 20 2.60 4.63 -24.11
C ASN A 20 1.29 4.12 -24.74
N SER A 21 0.40 3.47 -23.96
CA SER A 21 -0.87 2.93 -24.47
C SER A 21 -1.98 3.11 -23.44
N GLU A 22 -3.09 3.71 -23.86
CA GLU A 22 -4.27 3.91 -23.01
C GLU A 22 -4.85 2.60 -22.47
N ILE A 23 -4.79 1.52 -23.27
CA ILE A 23 -5.28 0.21 -22.86
C ILE A 23 -4.40 -0.34 -21.73
N HIS A 24 -3.08 -0.20 -21.85
CA HIS A 24 -2.16 -0.63 -20.81
C HIS A 24 -2.38 0.15 -19.51
N LEU A 25 -2.57 1.48 -19.58
CA LEU A 25 -2.89 2.29 -18.41
C LEU A 25 -4.22 1.91 -17.77
N ARG A 26 -5.27 1.62 -18.56
CA ARG A 26 -6.58 1.17 -18.03
C ARG A 26 -6.49 -0.17 -17.32
N VAL A 27 -5.79 -1.14 -17.90
CA VAL A 27 -5.59 -2.44 -17.26
C VAL A 27 -4.76 -2.28 -15.98
N LEU A 28 -3.69 -1.48 -16.04
CA LEU A 28 -2.82 -1.21 -14.91
C LEU A 28 -3.57 -0.53 -13.75
N SER A 29 -4.46 0.43 -14.04
CA SER A 29 -5.23 1.13 -13.01
C SER A 29 -6.25 0.25 -12.29
N ILE A 30 -6.83 -0.74 -13.00
CA ILE A 30 -7.71 -1.75 -12.38
C ILE A 30 -6.92 -2.57 -11.36
N PHE A 31 -5.77 -3.12 -11.74
CA PHE A 31 -4.93 -3.90 -10.83
C PHE A 31 -4.41 -3.04 -9.67
N TRP A 32 -4.06 -1.80 -9.95
CA TRP A 32 -3.59 -0.86 -8.95
C TRP A 32 -4.68 -0.57 -7.89
N GLY A 33 -5.91 -0.33 -8.32
CA GLY A 33 -7.05 -0.10 -7.42
C GLY A 33 -7.37 -1.33 -6.57
N ILE A 34 -7.39 -2.52 -7.16
CA ILE A 34 -7.59 -3.78 -6.43
C ILE A 34 -6.50 -3.98 -5.37
N ALA A 35 -5.23 -3.75 -5.72
CA ALA A 35 -4.11 -3.87 -4.80
C ALA A 35 -4.27 -2.92 -3.59
N MET A 36 -4.56 -1.65 -3.83
CA MET A 36 -4.75 -0.65 -2.78
C MET A 36 -5.94 -1.00 -1.86
N MET A 37 -7.05 -1.45 -2.42
CA MET A 37 -8.23 -1.85 -1.64
C MET A 37 -7.92 -3.04 -0.72
N ILE A 38 -7.25 -4.08 -1.25
CA ILE A 38 -6.85 -5.24 -0.45
C ILE A 38 -5.90 -4.83 0.69
N ILE A 39 -4.91 -3.96 0.40
CA ILE A 39 -3.96 -3.47 1.41
C ILE A 39 -4.69 -2.70 2.51
N GLY A 40 -5.56 -1.75 2.15
CA GLY A 40 -6.32 -0.95 3.11
C GLY A 40 -7.18 -1.81 4.03
N LEU A 41 -8.05 -2.64 3.43
CA LEU A 41 -8.99 -3.47 4.18
C LEU A 41 -8.30 -4.49 5.07
N GLY A 42 -7.33 -5.25 4.56
CA GLY A 42 -6.76 -6.29 5.41
C GLY A 42 -5.76 -5.74 6.46
N MET A 43 -5.21 -4.53 6.29
CA MET A 43 -4.49 -3.85 7.37
C MET A 43 -5.47 -3.39 8.45
N GLN A 44 -6.63 -2.87 8.05
CA GLN A 44 -7.71 -2.52 8.98
C GLN A 44 -8.16 -3.74 9.81
N VAL A 45 -8.41 -4.89 9.17
CA VAL A 45 -8.74 -6.16 9.86
C VAL A 45 -7.66 -6.55 10.86
N LYS A 46 -6.37 -6.34 10.53
CA LYS A 46 -5.26 -6.64 11.45
C LYS A 46 -5.21 -5.70 12.64
N VAL A 47 -5.46 -4.42 12.45
CA VAL A 47 -5.53 -3.46 13.55
C VAL A 47 -6.64 -3.84 14.52
N LEU A 48 -7.81 -4.20 14.00
CA LEU A 48 -8.94 -4.68 14.80
C LEU A 48 -8.59 -5.96 15.59
N ALA A 49 -7.92 -6.92 14.93
CA ALA A 49 -7.52 -8.17 15.58
C ALA A 49 -6.41 -7.98 16.64
N LEU A 50 -5.55 -6.97 16.50
CA LEU A 50 -4.45 -6.69 17.43
C LEU A 50 -4.87 -5.90 18.67
N ALA A 51 -5.96 -5.13 18.59
CA ALA A 51 -6.44 -4.30 19.69
C ALA A 51 -7.97 -4.35 19.83
N PRO A 52 -8.56 -5.55 20.07
CA PRO A 52 -10.02 -5.68 20.19
C PRO A 52 -10.58 -4.84 21.34
N ASP A 53 -9.86 -4.76 22.47
CA ASP A 53 -10.27 -4.02 23.67
C ASP A 53 -10.28 -2.49 23.51
N ALA A 54 -9.60 -1.96 22.48
CA ALA A 54 -9.44 -0.53 22.23
C ALA A 54 -9.67 -0.16 20.77
N THR A 55 -10.67 -0.79 20.14
CA THR A 55 -10.96 -0.69 18.71
C THR A 55 -11.05 0.76 18.22
N ASP A 56 -11.80 1.63 18.92
CA ASP A 56 -11.99 3.02 18.50
C ASP A 56 -10.67 3.80 18.47
N VAL A 57 -9.82 3.60 19.48
CA VAL A 57 -8.50 4.25 19.57
C VAL A 57 -7.56 3.69 18.51
N ALA A 58 -7.53 2.38 18.31
CA ALA A 58 -6.70 1.73 17.31
C ALA A 58 -7.08 2.17 15.89
N MET A 59 -8.37 2.28 15.61
CA MET A 59 -8.91 2.76 14.34
C MET A 59 -8.65 4.25 14.10
N ALA A 60 -8.73 5.09 15.14
CA ALA A 60 -8.36 6.50 15.05
C ALA A 60 -6.86 6.66 14.73
N LEU A 61 -5.99 5.88 15.37
CA LEU A 61 -4.55 5.87 15.07
C LEU A 61 -4.26 5.36 13.66
N PHE A 62 -4.94 4.28 13.24
CA PHE A 62 -4.82 3.76 11.88
C PHE A 62 -5.19 4.81 10.83
N SER A 63 -6.34 5.48 11.01
CA SER A 63 -6.76 6.58 10.15
C SER A 63 -5.77 7.75 10.17
N GLY A 64 -5.26 8.11 11.35
CA GLY A 64 -4.26 9.17 11.50
C GLY A 64 -3.00 8.90 10.68
N ILE A 65 -2.43 7.69 10.79
CA ILE A 65 -1.24 7.29 10.03
C ILE A 65 -1.55 7.19 8.53
N PHE A 66 -2.74 6.71 8.15
CA PHE A 66 -3.16 6.64 6.75
C PHE A 66 -3.19 8.03 6.10
N ASN A 67 -3.75 9.03 6.80
CA ASN A 67 -3.76 10.42 6.34
C ASN A 67 -2.36 11.04 6.24
N ILE A 68 -1.47 10.75 7.21
CA ILE A 68 -0.06 11.14 7.12
C ILE A 68 0.58 10.53 5.86
N GLY A 69 0.30 9.26 5.56
CA GLY A 69 0.77 8.59 4.35
C GLY A 69 0.29 9.27 3.06
N ILE A 70 -1.00 9.64 2.98
CA ILE A 70 -1.55 10.38 1.84
C ILE A 70 -0.83 11.73 1.68
N GLY A 71 -0.72 12.51 2.77
CA GLY A 71 -0.07 13.82 2.75
C GLY A 71 1.40 13.73 2.35
N ALA A 72 2.14 12.77 2.90
CA ALA A 72 3.54 12.52 2.55
C ALA A 72 3.68 12.10 1.07
N GLY A 73 2.82 11.21 0.59
CA GLY A 73 2.80 10.80 -0.81
C GLY A 73 2.52 11.95 -1.77
N ALA A 74 1.56 12.83 -1.44
CA ALA A 74 1.25 14.02 -2.22
C ALA A 74 2.43 15.01 -2.25
N LEU A 75 3.09 15.23 -1.10
CA LEU A 75 4.26 16.10 -1.00
C LEU A 75 5.44 15.55 -1.81
N VAL A 76 5.76 14.26 -1.68
CA VAL A 76 6.83 13.62 -2.47
C VAL A 76 6.48 13.68 -3.96
N GLY A 77 5.25 13.38 -4.34
CA GLY A 77 4.78 13.49 -5.72
C GLY A 77 4.96 14.90 -6.29
N ASN A 78 4.61 15.94 -5.52
CA ASN A 78 4.84 17.33 -5.91
C ASN A 78 6.33 17.65 -6.09
N GLN A 79 7.19 17.17 -5.18
CA GLN A 79 8.64 17.40 -5.29
C GLN A 79 9.25 16.74 -6.53
N VAL A 80 8.80 15.51 -6.85
CA VAL A 80 9.23 14.79 -8.06
C VAL A 80 8.77 15.52 -9.32
N SER A 81 7.55 16.05 -9.34
CA SER A 81 7.05 16.83 -10.46
C SER A 81 7.80 18.15 -10.67
N LEU A 82 8.23 18.80 -9.59
CA LEU A 82 8.96 20.09 -9.65
C LEU A 82 10.44 19.92 -10.03
N HIS A 83 11.13 18.92 -9.48
CA HIS A 83 12.60 18.80 -9.62
C HIS A 83 13.04 17.79 -10.68
N TRP A 84 12.19 16.83 -11.06
CA TRP A 84 12.51 15.81 -12.04
C TRP A 84 11.53 15.81 -13.21
N SER A 85 10.45 15.05 -13.10
CA SER A 85 9.41 14.93 -14.12
C SER A 85 8.26 14.10 -13.57
N MET A 86 7.04 14.42 -14.01
CA MET A 86 5.83 13.66 -13.70
C MET A 86 5.95 12.17 -14.10
N SER A 87 6.77 11.87 -15.12
CA SER A 87 7.01 10.50 -15.60
C SER A 87 7.72 9.61 -14.58
N MET A 88 8.47 10.19 -13.64
CA MET A 88 9.26 9.44 -12.65
C MET A 88 8.48 9.07 -11.40
N ILE A 89 7.24 9.57 -11.24
CA ILE A 89 6.41 9.35 -10.04
C ILE A 89 6.21 7.85 -9.78
N GLY A 90 6.01 7.04 -10.82
CA GLY A 90 5.88 5.59 -10.69
C GLY A 90 7.11 4.95 -10.04
N TYR A 91 8.31 5.29 -10.51
CA TYR A 91 9.55 4.76 -9.95
C TYR A 91 9.86 5.27 -8.55
N VAL A 92 9.62 6.55 -8.29
CA VAL A 92 9.81 7.10 -6.94
C VAL A 92 8.84 6.47 -5.94
N GLY A 93 7.58 6.23 -6.34
CA GLY A 93 6.60 5.50 -5.54
C GLY A 93 6.93 4.02 -5.37
N ALA A 94 7.64 3.40 -6.31
CA ALA A 94 8.06 2.00 -6.22
C ALA A 94 9.07 1.77 -5.09
N VAL A 95 9.90 2.77 -4.73
CA VAL A 95 10.88 2.68 -3.63
C VAL A 95 10.22 2.41 -2.26
N PRO A 96 9.27 3.25 -1.77
CA PRO A 96 8.56 2.96 -0.52
C PRO A 96 7.66 1.72 -0.63
N ALA A 97 7.10 1.41 -1.81
CA ALA A 97 6.35 0.18 -2.01
C ALA A 97 7.24 -1.08 -1.84
N PHE A 98 8.49 -1.02 -2.30
CA PHE A 98 9.47 -2.08 -2.11
C PHE A 98 9.83 -2.25 -0.65
N ALA A 99 10.13 -1.14 0.04
CA ALA A 99 10.38 -1.16 1.48
C ALA A 99 9.21 -1.76 2.26
N ALA A 100 7.96 -1.38 1.91
CA ALA A 100 6.75 -1.93 2.50
C ALA A 100 6.57 -3.44 2.21
N LEU A 101 6.97 -3.92 1.02
CA LEU A 101 6.93 -5.34 0.68
C LEU A 101 7.89 -6.15 1.55
N ILE A 102 9.15 -5.71 1.64
CA ILE A 102 10.16 -6.36 2.48
C ILE A 102 9.71 -6.37 3.94
N TRP A 103 9.27 -5.22 4.45
CA TRP A 103 8.76 -5.09 5.81
C TRP A 103 7.56 -6.01 6.06
N SER A 104 6.60 -6.02 5.14
CA SER A 104 5.44 -6.92 5.20
C SER A 104 5.87 -8.37 5.34
N ILE A 105 6.75 -8.86 4.45
CA ILE A 105 7.25 -10.24 4.50
C ILE A 105 7.92 -10.54 5.85
N ILE A 106 8.73 -9.62 6.37
CA ILE A 106 9.41 -9.78 7.67
C ILE A 106 8.37 -9.90 8.80
N ILE A 107 7.43 -8.96 8.92
CA ILE A 107 6.41 -8.97 9.99
C ILE A 107 5.57 -10.25 9.91
N PHE A 108 5.12 -10.63 8.71
CA PHE A 108 4.28 -11.82 8.52
C PHE A 108 5.02 -13.11 8.84
N ARG A 109 6.33 -13.17 8.63
CA ARG A 109 7.16 -14.31 9.04
C ARG A 109 7.51 -14.28 10.52
N ARG A 110 7.67 -13.09 11.12
CA ARG A 110 8.06 -12.92 12.52
C ARG A 110 6.90 -13.12 13.49
N TRP A 111 5.71 -12.65 13.10
CA TRP A 111 4.46 -12.81 13.82
C TRP A 111 3.41 -13.37 12.85
N PRO A 112 3.47 -14.68 12.56
CA PRO A 112 2.38 -15.35 11.89
C PRO A 112 1.20 -15.32 12.86
N VAL A 113 0.39 -14.27 12.81
CA VAL A 113 -0.90 -14.25 13.50
C VAL A 113 -1.77 -15.24 12.75
N THR A 114 -1.69 -16.52 13.14
CA THR A 114 -2.71 -17.51 12.84
C THR A 114 -3.96 -16.98 13.52
N LEU A 115 -5.03 -16.77 12.76
CA LEU A 115 -6.36 -16.72 13.35
C LEU A 115 -6.64 -18.15 13.83
N GLU A 116 -6.02 -18.56 14.94
CA GLU A 116 -6.51 -19.71 15.68
C GLU A 116 -7.95 -19.37 16.05
N GLU A 117 -8.82 -20.32 15.73
CA GLU A 117 -10.24 -20.33 16.02
C GLU A 117 -10.55 -19.58 17.32
N GLN A 118 -11.25 -18.45 17.22
CA GLN A 118 -12.10 -18.03 18.32
C GLN A 118 -13.31 -18.98 18.38
N THR A 119 -13.03 -20.23 18.75
CA THR A 119 -14.00 -21.14 19.32
C THR A 119 -13.87 -20.97 20.83
N GLN A 120 -14.58 -20.00 21.39
CA GLN A 120 -15.12 -20.02 22.75
C GLN A 120 -16.26 -19.01 22.88
#